data_AF-A0A949RD13-F1
#
_entry.id   AF-A0A949RD13-F1
#
_cell.length_a   1.000
_cell.length_b   1.000
_cell.length_c   1.000
_cell.angle_alpha   90.00
_cell.angle_beta   90.00
_cell.angle_gamma   90.00
#
_symmetry.space_group_name_H-M   'P 1'
#
loop_
_entity.id
_entity.type
_entity.pdbx_description
1 polymer ?
#
loop_
_entity_poly.entity_id
_entity_poly.type
_entity_poly.pdbx_seq_one_letter_code
_entity_poly.pdbx_strand_id
1 'polypeptide(L)'
;MSLNEVTLRERVRAALAPRLAEMGLTQADVGDGMSLTQSGVLDSFALMELIGGLEQALGVELDFEAIEPERITTVKGLASAFAQALAA
;
A
#
# COMPACT_ATOMS: atom_id res chain seq x y z
N MET A 1 -17.24 -9.22 -7.76
CA MET A 1 -16.79 -8.77 -6.42
C MET A 1 -16.27 -7.36 -6.59
N SER A 2 -16.97 -6.35 -6.08
CA SER A 2 -16.47 -4.98 -6.14
C SER A 2 -15.25 -4.87 -5.21
N LEU A 3 -14.10 -4.50 -5.75
CA LEU A 3 -12.93 -4.16 -4.95
C LEU A 3 -13.20 -2.82 -4.28
N ASN A 4 -13.49 -2.87 -2.98
CA ASN A 4 -13.75 -1.68 -2.17
C ASN A 4 -12.45 -1.26 -1.46
N GLU A 5 -12.35 0.01 -1.06
CA GLU A 5 -11.16 0.56 -0.39
C GLU A 5 -10.74 -0.22 0.87
N VAL A 6 -11.71 -0.80 1.59
CA VAL A 6 -11.47 -1.67 2.75
C VAL A 6 -10.68 -2.93 2.34
N THR A 7 -11.08 -3.58 1.25
CA THR A 7 -10.40 -4.78 0.73
C THR A 7 -8.99 -4.45 0.24
N LEU A 8 -8.80 -3.28 -0.35
CA LEU A 8 -7.47 -2.81 -0.77
C LEU A 8 -6.56 -2.54 0.42
N ARG A 9 -7.08 -1.92 1.50
CA ARG A 9 -6.32 -1.75 2.75
C ARG A 9 -5.88 -3.08 3.34
N GLU A 10 -6.79 -4.06 3.40
CA GLU A 10 -6.45 -5.41 3.87
C GLU A 10 -5.37 -6.07 3.01
N ARG A 11 -5.41 -5.89 1.68
CA ARG A 11 -4.36 -6.38 0.77
C ARG A 11 -3.01 -5.72 1.00
N VAL A 12 -2.99 -4.40 1.17
CA VAL A 12 -1.76 -3.66 1.51
C VAL A 12 -1.20 -4.15 2.85
N ARG A 13 -2.04 -4.31 3.87
CA ARG A 13 -1.65 -4.83 5.18
C ARG A 13 -1.14 -6.26 5.13
N ALA A 14 -1.78 -7.13 4.33
CA ALA A 14 -1.33 -8.49 4.10
C ALA A 14 0.03 -8.53 3.39
N ALA A 15 0.27 -7.65 2.42
CA ALA A 15 1.56 -7.51 1.75
C ALA A 15 2.67 -7.00 2.69
N LEU A 16 2.32 -6.19 3.69
CA LEU A 16 3.23 -5.71 4.74
C LEU A 16 3.50 -6.75 5.84
N ALA A 17 2.59 -7.69 6.07
CA ALA A 17 2.68 -8.70 7.13
C ALA A 17 4.04 -9.43 7.23
N PRO A 18 4.67 -9.92 6.15
CA PRO A 18 5.99 -10.56 6.24
C PRO A 18 7.06 -9.61 6.77
N ARG A 19 7.08 -8.35 6.32
CA ARG A 19 8.06 -7.35 6.79
C ARG A 19 7.81 -6.91 8.23
N LEU A 20 6.54 -6.73 8.59
CA LEU A 20 6.16 -6.42 9.98
C LEU A 20 6.59 -7.54 10.93
N ALA A 21 6.42 -8.80 10.53
CA ALA A 21 6.83 -9.95 11.32
C ALA A 21 8.35 -9.99 11.55
N GLU A 22 9.17 -9.63 10.55
CA GLU A 22 10.63 -9.50 10.70
C GLU A 22 11.02 -8.43 11.73
N MET A 23 10.19 -7.39 11.88
CA MET A 23 10.38 -6.33 12.87
C MET A 23 9.73 -6.64 14.24
N GLY A 24 9.05 -7.78 14.37
CA GLY A 24 8.25 -8.11 15.57
C GLY A 24 6.99 -7.27 15.74
N LEU A 25 6.53 -6.62 14.67
CA LEU A 25 5.32 -5.82 14.60
C LEU A 25 4.15 -6.62 14.02
N THR A 26 2.94 -6.15 14.30
CA THR A 26 1.71 -6.70 13.74
C THR A 26 1.04 -5.69 12.82
N GLN A 27 0.09 -6.16 12.01
CA GLN A 27 -0.73 -5.26 11.18
C GLN A 27 -1.47 -4.22 12.02
N ALA A 28 -1.79 -4.50 13.30
CA ALA A 28 -2.47 -3.56 14.17
C ALA A 28 -1.59 -2.36 14.59
N ASP A 29 -0.27 -2.51 14.54
CA ASP A 29 0.69 -1.46 14.90
C ASP A 29 0.83 -0.41 13.78
N VAL A 30 0.41 -0.74 12.55
CA VAL A 30 0.44 0.16 11.40
C VAL A 30 -0.89 0.90 11.27
N GLY A 31 -0.89 2.20 11.56
CA GLY A 31 -2.05 3.06 11.35
C GLY A 31 -2.32 3.36 9.86
N ASP A 32 -3.58 3.56 9.50
CA ASP A 32 -3.99 3.87 8.11
C ASP A 32 -3.32 5.14 7.54
N GLY A 33 -3.07 6.15 8.39
CA GLY A 33 -2.40 7.40 8.03
C GLY A 33 -0.91 7.43 8.38
N MET A 34 -0.34 6.32 8.86
CA MET A 34 1.08 6.24 9.19
C MET A 34 1.90 6.15 7.90
N SER A 35 2.94 6.98 7.81
CA SER A 35 3.88 6.90 6.69
C SER A 35 4.80 5.70 6.89
N LEU A 36 4.64 4.70 6.03
CA LEU A 36 5.42 3.46 6.01
C LEU A 36 6.91 3.74 5.80
N THR A 37 7.23 4.77 5.01
CA THR A 37 8.60 5.19 4.76
C THR A 37 9.23 5.94 5.92
N GLN A 38 8.51 6.90 6.51
CA GLN A 38 9.03 7.64 7.68
C GLN A 38 9.08 6.78 8.95
N SER A 39 8.20 5.78 9.06
CA SER A 39 8.23 4.83 10.18
C SER A 39 9.38 3.82 10.12
N GLY A 40 10.07 3.73 8.98
CA GLY A 40 11.11 2.72 8.75
C GLY A 40 10.57 1.31 8.50
N VAL A 41 9.25 1.15 8.30
CA VAL A 41 8.64 -0.14 7.91
C VAL A 41 8.97 -0.49 6.46
N LEU A 42 9.01 0.52 5.59
CA LEU A 42 9.41 0.38 4.19
C LEU A 42 10.51 1.39 3.86
N ASP A 43 11.48 0.99 3.07
CA ASP A 43 12.34 1.93 2.35
C ASP A 43 11.71 2.31 1.00
N SER A 44 12.24 3.34 0.33
CA SER A 44 11.74 3.76 -1.00
C SER A 44 11.72 2.61 -2.01
N PHE A 45 12.70 1.70 -1.95
CA PHE A 45 12.74 0.51 -2.81
C PHE A 45 11.65 -0.51 -2.44
N ALA A 46 11.49 -0.78 -1.14
CA ALA A 46 10.49 -1.69 -0.62
C ALA A 46 9.06 -1.25 -0.97
N LEU A 47 8.82 0.07 -0.95
CA LEU A 47 7.56 0.66 -1.37
C LEU A 47 7.28 0.39 -2.86
N MET A 48 8.27 0.57 -3.73
CA MET A 48 8.12 0.29 -5.16
C MET A 48 7.86 -1.20 -5.43
N GLU A 49 8.56 -2.11 -4.74
CA GLU A 49 8.30 -3.55 -4.85
C GLU A 49 6.88 -3.91 -4.41
N LEU A 50 6.41 -3.31 -3.31
CA LEU A 50 5.06 -3.51 -2.81
C LEU A 50 4.02 -3.04 -3.82
N ILE A 51 4.22 -1.86 -4.41
CA ILE A 51 3.32 -1.31 -5.42
C ILE A 51 3.30 -2.22 -6.65
N GLY A 52 4.46 -2.59 -7.19
CA GLY A 52 4.54 -3.49 -8.35
C GLY A 52 3.89 -4.86 -8.09
N GLY A 53 4.02 -5.40 -6.87
CA GLY A 53 3.33 -6.62 -6.47
C GLY A 53 1.81 -6.46 -6.41
N LEU A 54 1.32 -5.32 -5.91
CA LEU A 54 -0.11 -5.00 -5.87
C LEU A 54 -0.69 -4.76 -7.26
N GLU A 55 0.04 -4.07 -8.14
CA GLU A 55 -0.32 -3.85 -9.54
C GLU A 55 -0.53 -5.17 -10.28
N GLN A 56 0.43 -6.10 -10.17
CA GLN A 56 0.31 -7.43 -10.76
C GLN A 56 -0.85 -8.24 -10.14
N ALA A 57 -1.04 -8.16 -8.83
CA ALA A 57 -2.08 -8.90 -8.12
C ALA A 57 -3.50 -8.37 -8.41
N LEU A 58 -3.64 -7.10 -8.77
CA LEU A 58 -4.90 -6.44 -9.08
C LEU A 58 -5.14 -6.29 -10.58
N GLY A 59 -4.11 -6.46 -11.41
CA GLY A 59 -4.18 -6.28 -12.86
C GLY A 59 -4.39 -4.82 -13.26
N VAL A 60 -3.82 -3.88 -12.51
CA VAL A 60 -3.94 -2.43 -12.72
C VAL A 60 -2.56 -1.79 -12.57
N GLU A 61 -2.31 -0.70 -13.28
CA GLU A 61 -1.07 0.07 -13.21
C GLU A 61 -1.38 1.44 -12.60
N LEU A 62 -0.60 1.86 -11.61
CA LEU A 62 -0.76 3.18 -11.00
C LEU A 62 -0.04 4.23 -11.83
N ASP A 63 -0.76 5.31 -12.13
CA ASP A 63 -0.15 6.49 -12.74
C ASP A 63 0.54 7.34 -11.66
N PHE A 64 1.84 7.11 -11.48
CA PHE A 64 2.68 7.89 -10.57
C PHE A 64 2.85 9.35 -10.99
N GLU A 65 2.58 9.72 -12.25
CA GLU A 65 2.58 11.12 -12.66
C GLU A 65 1.32 11.85 -12.15
N ALA A 66 0.21 11.12 -12.02
CA ALA A 66 -1.04 11.64 -11.48
C ALA A 66 -1.15 11.56 -9.94
N ILE A 67 -0.22 10.85 -9.28
CA ILE A 67 -0.27 10.59 -7.83
C ILE A 67 0.90 11.24 -7.11
N GLU A 68 0.61 12.05 -6.09
CA GLU A 68 1.64 12.61 -5.21
C GLU A 68 2.38 11.51 -4.44
N PRO A 69 3.74 11.50 -4.45
CA PRO A 69 4.54 10.50 -3.76
C PRO A 69 4.23 10.40 -2.28
N GLU A 70 3.96 11.53 -1.59
CA GLU A 70 3.65 11.49 -0.16
C GLU A 70 2.35 10.73 0.14
N ARG A 71 1.38 10.72 -0.79
CA ARG A 71 0.11 10.02 -0.60
C ARG A 71 0.31 8.51 -0.58
N ILE A 72 1.12 7.96 -1.48
CA ILE A 72 1.39 6.51 -1.55
C ILE A 72 2.33 6.00 -0.45
N THR A 73 2.83 6.87 0.43
CA THR A 73 3.63 6.41 1.59
C THR A 73 2.78 5.82 2.72
N THR A 74 1.45 5.90 2.64
CA THR A 74 0.53 5.44 3.69
C THR A 74 -0.36 4.30 3.21
N VAL A 75 -0.83 3.44 4.12
CA VAL A 75 -1.77 2.34 3.79
C VAL A 75 -3.05 2.89 3.16
N LYS A 76 -3.61 3.95 3.73
CA LYS A 76 -4.81 4.61 3.20
C LYS A 76 -4.57 5.19 1.81
N GLY A 77 -3.43 5.85 1.60
CA GLY A 77 -3.14 6.48 0.31
C GLY A 77 -2.86 5.47 -0.79
N LEU A 78 -2.16 4.36 -0.51
CA LEU A 78 -2.02 3.23 -1.43
C LEU A 78 -3.39 2.66 -1.80
N ALA A 79 -4.22 2.34 -0.81
CA ALA A 79 -5.55 1.80 -1.06
C ALA A 79 -6.42 2.77 -1.88
N SER A 80 -6.33 4.07 -1.62
CA SER A 80 -7.05 5.10 -2.39
C SER A 80 -6.53 5.24 -3.83
N ALA A 81 -5.23 5.14 -4.05
CA ALA A 81 -4.63 5.17 -5.38
C ALA A 81 -5.11 4.00 -6.23
N PHE A 82 -5.04 2.78 -5.69
CA PHE A 82 -5.55 1.59 -6.36
C PHE A 82 -7.07 1.64 -6.58
N ALA A 83 -7.84 2.19 -5.62
CA ALA A 83 -9.27 2.36 -5.78
C ALA A 83 -9.61 3.32 -6.93
N GLN A 84 -8.85 4.41 -7.08
CA GLN A 84 -9.01 5.35 -8.19
C GLN A 84 -8.64 4.70 -9.52
N ALA A 85 -7.53 3.97 -9.58
CA ALA A 85 -7.08 3.31 -10.80
C ALA A 85 -8.04 2.18 -11.25
N LEU A 86 -8.68 1.48 -10.32
CA LEU A 86 -9.69 0.45 -10.62
C LEU A 86 -11.06 1.03 -10.98
N ALA A 87 -11.31 2.30 -10.66
CA ALA A 87 -12.56 3.00 -10.98
C ALA A 87 -12.48 3.83 -12.28
N ALA A 88 -11.27 4.03 -12.81
CA ALA A 88 -11.00 4.66 -14.10
C ALA A 88 -11.22 3.67 -15.25
#